data_AF-A0A6F9CQB6-F1
#
_entry.id   AF-A0A6F9CQB6-F1
#
_cell.length_a   1.000
_cell.length_b   1.000
_cell.length_c   1.000
_cell.angle_alpha   90.00
_cell.angle_beta   90.00
_cell.angle_gamma   90.00
#
_symmetry.space_group_name_H-M   'P 1'
#
loop_
_entity.id
_entity.type
_entity.pdbx_description
1 polymer ?
#
loop_
_entity_poly.entity_id
_entity_poly.type
_entity_poly.pdbx_seq_one_letter_code
_entity_poly.pdbx_strand_id
1 'polypeptide(L)'
;MLAMDQGVVEEWLSEFKTLPDSAVSSYAASLKEKGSLVPALYKVIRENYSDLLEPVCHQLFEFYRSGEQRLQRFVLQFLPELLWSLLLAPSAARDPHTSGCEIVDKDGQSKVLSFTVPSLSKPSVYHEPSTIGSLALTEGALANHGLSRVVYSGPHLQRETFTAQNRFEVLTFLLLSYNAALSYMASSSLQSLCQLSSRVCICGFPRQQLRRYKGISSRLTVTSEFLVQLVTGIHYAL
;
A
#
# COMPACT_ATOMS: atom_id res chain seq x y z
N MET A 1 -23.75 -19.63 -6.42
CA MET A 1 -22.39 -19.28 -5.98
C MET A 1 -22.24 -17.77 -5.80
N LEU A 2 -22.56 -16.93 -6.79
CA LEU A 2 -22.58 -15.45 -6.67
C LEU A 2 -23.43 -14.91 -5.48
N ALA A 3 -24.64 -15.45 -5.28
CA ALA A 3 -25.50 -15.03 -4.17
C ALA A 3 -24.95 -15.38 -2.77
N MET A 4 -24.12 -16.44 -2.66
CA MET A 4 -23.51 -16.81 -1.38
C MET A 4 -22.35 -15.87 -1.03
N ASP A 5 -21.54 -15.47 -2.01
CA ASP A 5 -20.44 -14.53 -1.81
C ASP A 5 -20.98 -13.14 -1.41
N GLN A 6 -22.08 -12.71 -2.02
CA GLN A 6 -22.76 -11.46 -1.71
C GLN A 6 -23.31 -11.46 -0.28
N GLY A 7 -23.98 -12.53 0.14
CA GLY A 7 -24.49 -12.66 1.52
C GLY A 7 -23.40 -12.59 2.59
N VAL A 8 -22.22 -13.19 2.33
CA VAL A 8 -21.07 -13.11 3.26
C VAL A 8 -20.56 -11.68 3.43
N VAL A 9 -20.52 -10.90 2.35
CA VAL A 9 -20.08 -9.49 2.40
C VAL A 9 -21.13 -8.62 3.10
N GLU A 10 -22.41 -8.83 2.83
CA GLU A 10 -23.50 -8.11 3.48
C GLU A 10 -23.55 -8.37 4.99
N GLU A 11 -23.38 -9.64 5.40
CA GLU A 11 -23.26 -10.01 6.81
C GLU A 11 -22.07 -9.31 7.47
N TRP A 12 -20.88 -9.35 6.84
CA TRP A 12 -19.69 -8.65 7.33
C TRP A 12 -19.87 -7.14 7.47
N LEU A 13 -20.59 -6.50 6.53
CA LEU A 13 -20.93 -5.08 6.60
C LEU A 13 -21.87 -4.78 7.78
N SER A 14 -22.85 -5.64 8.03
CA SER A 14 -23.81 -5.46 9.14
C SER A 14 -23.20 -5.71 10.52
N GLU A 15 -22.33 -6.72 10.63
CA GLU A 15 -21.68 -7.11 11.88
C GLU A 15 -20.80 -5.97 12.41
N PHE A 16 -20.04 -5.30 11.54
CA PHE A 16 -19.19 -4.20 11.97
C PHE A 16 -19.99 -2.97 12.38
N LYS A 17 -21.10 -2.64 11.70
CA LYS A 17 -21.97 -1.51 12.06
C LYS A 17 -22.59 -1.62 13.45
N THR A 18 -22.76 -2.85 13.95
CA THR A 18 -23.34 -3.11 15.28
C THR A 18 -22.27 -3.34 16.35
N LEU A 19 -20.99 -3.29 15.98
CA LEU A 19 -19.88 -3.59 16.87
C LEU A 19 -19.59 -2.40 17.80
N PRO A 20 -19.50 -2.61 19.13
CA PRO A 20 -19.04 -1.57 20.05
C PRO A 20 -17.53 -1.34 19.91
N ASP A 21 -17.08 -0.09 20.15
CA ASP A 21 -15.67 0.30 20.07
C ASP A 21 -14.74 -0.57 20.95
N SER A 22 -15.24 -1.04 22.10
CA SER A 22 -14.50 -1.92 23.01
C SER A 22 -14.21 -3.32 22.44
N ALA A 23 -14.97 -3.77 21.43
CA ALA A 23 -14.84 -5.08 20.82
C ALA A 23 -13.98 -5.09 19.55
N VAL A 24 -13.55 -3.93 19.05
CA VAL A 24 -12.81 -3.78 17.77
C VAL A 24 -11.56 -4.66 17.71
N SER A 25 -10.79 -4.72 18.79
CA SER A 25 -9.55 -5.53 18.82
C SER A 25 -9.83 -7.04 18.81
N SER A 26 -10.92 -7.47 19.45
CA SER A 26 -11.36 -8.87 19.43
C SER A 26 -11.89 -9.26 18.05
N TYR A 27 -12.68 -8.37 17.42
CA TYR A 27 -13.15 -8.54 16.07
C TYR A 27 -12.01 -8.62 15.05
N ALA A 28 -10.99 -7.75 15.17
CA ALA A 28 -9.81 -7.80 14.33
C ALA A 28 -9.06 -9.14 14.43
N ALA A 29 -9.11 -9.80 15.59
CA ALA A 29 -8.54 -11.13 15.79
C ALA A 29 -9.33 -12.23 15.06
N SER A 30 -10.66 -12.12 15.00
CA SER A 30 -11.54 -13.13 14.41
C SER A 30 -11.63 -13.05 12.88
N LEU A 31 -11.28 -11.91 12.26
CA LEU A 31 -11.31 -11.75 10.79
C LEU A 31 -10.50 -12.82 10.04
N LYS A 32 -9.40 -13.30 10.61
CA LYS A 32 -8.58 -14.37 10.01
C LYS A 32 -9.32 -15.71 9.92
N GLU A 33 -10.33 -15.93 10.75
CA GLU A 33 -11.11 -17.16 10.82
C GLU A 33 -12.21 -17.19 9.75
N LYS A 34 -12.57 -16.02 9.21
CA LYS A 34 -13.55 -15.85 8.14
C LYS A 34 -12.93 -16.13 6.77
N GLY A 35 -12.58 -17.38 6.52
CA GLY A 35 -11.87 -17.81 5.30
C GLY A 35 -12.58 -17.50 3.98
N SER A 36 -13.91 -17.40 3.97
CA SER A 36 -14.72 -17.03 2.79
C SER A 36 -14.77 -15.53 2.52
N LEU A 37 -14.49 -14.69 3.51
CA LEU A 37 -14.62 -13.23 3.40
C LEU A 37 -13.59 -12.63 2.44
N VAL A 38 -12.31 -12.99 2.60
CA VAL A 38 -11.23 -12.41 1.78
C VAL A 38 -11.43 -12.68 0.28
N PRO A 39 -11.73 -13.93 -0.17
CA PRO A 39 -12.07 -14.19 -1.57
C PRO A 39 -13.29 -13.41 -2.07
N ALA A 40 -14.34 -13.29 -1.25
CA ALA A 40 -15.54 -12.53 -1.60
C ALA A 40 -15.24 -11.03 -1.77
N LEU A 41 -14.44 -10.44 -0.88
CA LEU A 41 -14.00 -9.05 -0.99
C LEU A 41 -13.14 -8.82 -2.24
N TYR A 42 -12.20 -9.72 -2.55
CA TYR A 42 -11.43 -9.64 -3.79
C TYR A 42 -12.33 -9.64 -5.04
N LYS A 43 -13.41 -10.41 -5.02
CA LYS A 43 -14.37 -10.47 -6.12
C LYS A 43 -15.14 -9.16 -6.26
N VAL A 44 -15.69 -8.63 -5.16
CA VAL A 44 -16.37 -7.32 -5.15
C VAL A 44 -15.45 -6.21 -5.65
N ILE A 45 -14.19 -6.17 -5.21
CA ILE A 45 -13.22 -5.14 -5.62
C ILE A 45 -12.84 -5.25 -7.10
N ARG A 46 -12.76 -6.47 -7.65
CA ARG A 46 -12.49 -6.67 -9.08
C ARG A 46 -13.69 -6.32 -9.97
N GLU A 47 -14.90 -6.46 -9.43
CA GLU A 47 -16.15 -6.13 -10.10
C GLU A 47 -16.50 -4.64 -9.88
N ASN A 48 -15.87 -3.75 -10.66
CA ASN A 48 -16.02 -2.28 -10.55
C ASN A 48 -17.47 -1.73 -10.63
N TYR A 49 -18.46 -2.58 -10.94
CA TYR A 49 -19.89 -2.24 -11.07
C TYR A 49 -20.77 -2.92 -10.00
N SER A 50 -20.19 -3.45 -8.93
CA SER A 50 -20.97 -4.02 -7.82
C SER A 50 -21.57 -2.92 -6.95
N ASP A 51 -22.85 -3.04 -6.59
CA ASP A 51 -23.52 -2.17 -5.62
C ASP A 51 -22.87 -2.24 -4.21
N LEU A 52 -22.13 -3.32 -3.94
CA LEU A 52 -21.40 -3.51 -2.68
C LEU A 52 -20.03 -2.84 -2.65
N LEU A 53 -19.51 -2.34 -3.78
CA LEU A 53 -18.16 -1.80 -3.83
C LEU A 53 -18.00 -0.56 -2.95
N GLU A 54 -18.96 0.36 -3.01
CA GLU A 54 -18.95 1.58 -2.21
C GLU A 54 -18.99 1.31 -0.70
N PRO A 55 -19.94 0.53 -0.15
CA PRO A 55 -19.96 0.25 1.29
C PRO A 55 -18.74 -0.55 1.75
N VAL A 56 -18.20 -1.45 0.91
CA VAL A 56 -16.95 -2.16 1.22
C VAL A 56 -15.77 -1.19 1.33
N CYS A 57 -15.61 -0.27 0.38
CA CYS A 57 -14.54 0.74 0.42
C CYS A 57 -14.66 1.64 1.66
N HIS A 58 -15.88 2.07 2.02
CA HIS A 58 -16.11 2.86 3.23
C HIS A 58 -15.70 2.11 4.50
N GLN A 59 -16.12 0.85 4.65
CA GLN A 59 -15.75 0.06 5.83
C GLN A 59 -14.24 -0.25 5.88
N LEU A 60 -13.60 -0.52 4.74
CA LEU A 60 -12.14 -0.67 4.67
C LEU A 60 -11.42 0.63 5.08
N PHE A 61 -11.96 1.79 4.72
CA PHE A 61 -11.43 3.07 5.14
C PHE A 61 -11.57 3.27 6.67
N GLU A 62 -12.73 2.95 7.25
CA GLU A 62 -12.93 2.96 8.70
C GLU A 62 -11.96 2.02 9.43
N PHE A 63 -11.74 0.82 8.90
CA PHE A 63 -10.78 -0.14 9.44
C PHE A 63 -9.37 0.44 9.48
N TYR A 64 -8.97 1.13 8.41
CA TYR A 64 -7.65 1.76 8.35
C TYR A 64 -7.51 2.91 9.36
N ARG A 65 -8.58 3.70 9.55
CA ARG A 65 -8.65 4.84 10.47
C ARG A 65 -8.75 4.43 11.95
N SER A 66 -9.20 3.21 12.25
CA SER A 66 -9.34 2.70 13.63
C SER A 66 -8.04 2.70 14.46
N GLY A 67 -6.88 2.74 13.81
CA GLY A 67 -5.57 2.65 14.46
C GLY A 67 -5.16 1.25 14.92
N GLU A 68 -6.04 0.26 14.84
CA GLU A 68 -5.73 -1.15 15.14
C GLU A 68 -4.89 -1.75 14.01
N GLN A 69 -3.64 -2.14 14.32
CA GLN A 69 -2.69 -2.62 13.31
C GLN A 69 -3.19 -3.84 12.53
N ARG A 70 -3.97 -4.73 13.17
CA ARG A 70 -4.55 -5.90 12.51
C ARG A 70 -5.55 -5.50 11.42
N LEU A 71 -6.40 -4.50 11.68
CA LEU A 71 -7.35 -3.99 10.71
C LEU A 71 -6.64 -3.24 9.59
N GLN A 72 -5.64 -2.42 9.90
CA GLN A 72 -4.82 -1.74 8.89
C GLN A 72 -4.14 -2.75 7.93
N ARG A 73 -3.54 -3.82 8.46
CA ARG A 73 -2.95 -4.90 7.64
C ARG A 73 -4.01 -5.63 6.81
N PHE A 74 -5.18 -5.89 7.39
CA PHE A 74 -6.30 -6.49 6.66
C PHE A 74 -6.76 -5.63 5.48
N VAL A 75 -6.77 -4.30 5.61
CA VAL A 75 -7.09 -3.39 4.51
C VAL A 75 -5.98 -3.39 3.45
N LEU A 76 -4.72 -3.31 3.89
CA LEU A 76 -3.57 -3.26 2.98
C LEU A 76 -3.49 -4.48 2.05
N GLN A 77 -3.99 -5.65 2.45
CA GLN A 77 -3.96 -6.84 1.58
C GLN A 77 -4.70 -6.63 0.25
N PHE A 78 -5.74 -5.79 0.24
CA PHE A 78 -6.55 -5.50 -0.96
C PHE A 78 -6.03 -4.32 -1.77
N LEU A 79 -5.02 -3.61 -1.25
CA LEU A 79 -4.47 -2.41 -1.89
C LEU A 79 -4.05 -2.64 -3.34
N PRO A 80 -3.41 -3.77 -3.74
CA PRO A 80 -3.01 -3.94 -5.14
C PRO A 80 -4.18 -3.93 -6.14
N GLU A 81 -5.33 -4.51 -5.80
CA GLU A 81 -6.52 -4.43 -6.68
C GLU A 81 -7.16 -3.05 -6.64
N LEU A 82 -7.19 -2.39 -5.48
CA LEU A 82 -7.67 -1.01 -5.36
C LEU A 82 -6.81 -0.03 -6.17
N LEU A 83 -5.48 -0.22 -6.18
CA LEU A 83 -4.57 0.56 -7.02
C LEU A 83 -4.87 0.35 -8.50
N TRP A 84 -5.18 -0.88 -8.91
CA TRP A 84 -5.57 -1.15 -10.30
C TRP A 84 -6.82 -0.39 -10.68
N SER A 85 -7.87 -0.41 -9.86
CA SER A 85 -9.11 0.32 -10.15
C SER A 85 -8.89 1.84 -10.17
N LEU A 86 -8.10 2.39 -9.24
CA LEU A 86 -7.75 3.81 -9.20
C LEU A 86 -6.91 4.27 -10.40
N LEU A 87 -6.01 3.42 -10.91
CA LEU A 87 -5.22 3.72 -12.11
C LEU A 87 -6.08 3.79 -13.38
N LEU A 88 -7.13 2.98 -13.43
CA LEU A 88 -8.05 2.89 -14.56
C LEU A 88 -9.18 3.92 -14.52
N ALA A 89 -9.48 4.50 -13.35
CA ALA A 89 -10.51 5.52 -13.21
C ALA A 89 -10.13 6.78 -14.02
N PRO A 90 -11.06 7.36 -14.82
CA PRO A 90 -10.85 8.67 -15.43
C PRO A 90 -10.56 9.71 -14.35
N SER A 91 -9.67 10.67 -14.63
CA SER A 91 -9.30 11.76 -13.70
C SER A 91 -10.49 12.66 -13.28
N ALA A 92 -11.69 12.39 -13.78
CA ALA A 92 -12.92 13.07 -13.45
C ALA A 92 -14.05 12.04 -13.40
N ALA A 93 -14.50 11.70 -12.19
CA ALA A 93 -15.81 11.14 -11.82
C ALA A 93 -15.68 10.04 -10.76
N ARG A 94 -15.63 10.46 -9.49
CA ARG A 94 -16.45 9.94 -8.38
C ARG A 94 -16.19 10.80 -7.14
N ASP A 95 -17.21 10.93 -6.33
CA ASP A 95 -17.41 11.98 -5.33
C ASP A 95 -16.21 12.25 -4.38
N PRO A 96 -16.03 13.51 -3.95
CA PRO A 96 -14.89 13.97 -3.14
C PRO A 96 -14.85 13.45 -1.69
N HIS A 97 -15.63 12.43 -1.33
CA HIS A 97 -15.81 12.03 0.07
C HIS A 97 -14.82 10.97 0.60
N THR A 98 -13.83 10.53 -0.19
CA THR A 98 -12.85 9.51 0.25
C THR A 98 -11.38 9.91 0.02
N SER A 99 -11.08 11.20 -0.03
CA SER A 99 -9.71 11.72 -0.20
C SER A 99 -9.21 12.37 1.09
N GLY A 100 -9.00 11.52 2.09
CA GLY A 100 -8.36 11.87 3.35
C GLY A 100 -7.56 10.69 3.88
N CYS A 101 -6.69 10.09 3.07
CA CYS A 101 -5.66 9.20 3.62
C CYS A 101 -4.81 10.07 4.56
N GLU A 102 -4.80 9.73 5.85
CA GLU A 102 -4.05 10.47 6.88
C GLU A 102 -2.54 10.38 6.60
N ILE A 103 -2.07 11.38 5.86
CA ILE A 103 -0.67 11.74 5.65
C ILE A 103 -0.07 12.39 6.91
N VAL A 104 -0.87 12.49 7.96
CA VAL A 104 -0.52 13.11 9.23
C VAL A 104 -0.11 12.01 10.22
N ASP A 105 0.94 12.26 11.00
CA ASP A 105 1.37 11.42 12.11
C ASP A 105 0.42 11.58 13.31
N LYS A 106 0.54 10.72 14.32
CA LYS A 106 -0.26 10.74 15.55
C LYS A 106 -0.28 12.09 16.26
N ASP A 107 0.76 12.91 16.04
CA ASP A 107 0.94 14.24 16.63
C ASP A 107 0.46 15.40 15.72
N GLY A 108 -0.24 15.12 14.61
CA GLY A 108 -0.75 16.17 13.73
C GLY A 108 0.27 16.73 12.73
N GLN A 109 1.48 16.15 12.65
CA GLN A 109 2.55 16.59 11.76
C GLN A 109 2.57 15.81 10.43
N SER A 110 3.00 16.42 9.33
CA SER A 110 3.18 15.70 8.06
C SER A 110 4.19 14.56 8.22
N LYS A 111 3.85 13.34 7.80
CA LYS A 111 4.73 12.17 7.88
C LYS A 111 5.97 12.39 7.00
N VAL A 112 7.13 12.43 7.63
CA VAL A 112 8.45 12.45 6.97
C VAL A 112 9.16 11.14 7.27
N LEU A 113 9.37 10.33 6.24
CA LEU A 113 10.11 9.08 6.33
C LEU A 113 11.58 9.34 5.99
N SER A 114 12.44 8.98 6.94
CA SER A 114 13.88 9.23 6.86
C SER A 114 14.65 8.11 7.52
N PHE A 115 15.84 7.84 7.02
CA PHE A 115 16.78 6.92 7.65
C PHE A 115 18.16 7.55 7.75
N THR A 116 18.99 6.98 8.60
CA THR A 116 20.38 7.41 8.75
C THR A 116 21.27 6.48 7.94
N VAL A 117 22.09 7.02 7.06
CA VAL A 117 23.08 6.24 6.32
C VAL A 117 24.14 5.75 7.32
N PRO A 118 24.32 4.41 7.49
CA PRO A 118 25.34 3.88 8.38
C PRO A 118 26.75 4.27 7.91
N SER A 119 27.68 4.38 8.86
CA SER A 119 29.08 4.69 8.57
C SER A 119 30.00 3.68 9.27
N LEU A 120 30.98 3.16 8.53
CA LEU A 120 32.02 2.30 9.09
C LEU A 120 32.95 3.07 10.06
N SER A 121 33.03 4.39 9.91
CA SER A 121 33.77 5.28 10.80
C SER A 121 33.11 5.49 12.16
N LYS A 122 31.87 5.00 12.36
CA LYS A 122 31.19 5.05 13.65
C LYS A 122 30.96 3.64 14.19
N PRO A 123 31.11 3.44 15.51
CA PRO A 123 30.77 2.17 16.12
C PRO A 123 29.31 1.84 15.87
N SER A 124 29.05 0.56 15.63
CA SER A 124 27.71 0.03 15.44
C SER A 124 27.53 -1.21 16.30
N VAL A 125 26.31 -1.75 16.33
CA VAL A 125 26.02 -3.02 17.00
C VAL A 125 26.82 -4.19 16.41
N TYR A 126 27.33 -4.06 15.18
CA TYR A 126 28.03 -5.13 14.46
C TYR A 126 29.54 -4.98 14.39
N HIS A 127 30.08 -3.77 14.61
CA HIS A 127 31.51 -3.52 14.42
C HIS A 127 32.02 -2.36 15.25
N GLU A 128 33.31 -2.43 15.56
CA GLU A 128 34.09 -1.33 16.15
C GLU A 128 35.02 -0.76 15.09
N PRO A 129 35.07 0.58 14.84
CA PRO A 129 35.86 1.15 13.75
C PRO A 129 37.37 0.86 13.91
N SER A 130 37.86 0.71 15.14
CA SER A 130 39.27 0.38 15.41
C SER A 130 39.69 -0.98 14.86
N THR A 131 38.75 -1.89 14.61
CA THR A 131 39.02 -3.20 13.99
C THR A 131 39.12 -3.13 12.47
N ILE A 132 38.69 -2.01 11.88
CA ILE A 132 38.72 -1.77 10.44
C ILE A 132 40.03 -1.02 10.13
N GLY A 133 40.88 -1.63 9.30
CA GLY A 133 42.20 -1.08 8.97
C GLY A 133 42.13 0.38 8.46
N SER A 134 43.15 1.17 8.81
CA SER A 134 43.20 2.63 8.58
C SER A 134 42.96 3.08 7.14
N LEU A 135 43.12 2.20 6.15
CA LEU A 135 42.87 2.48 4.73
C LEU A 135 41.37 2.70 4.41
N ALA A 136 40.46 2.09 5.17
CA ALA A 136 39.01 2.26 4.98
C ALA A 136 38.45 3.48 5.75
N LEU A 137 39.25 4.04 6.68
CA LEU A 137 38.92 5.22 7.48
C LEU A 137 39.77 6.40 7.01
N THR A 138 39.52 6.85 5.78
CA THR A 138 40.22 8.03 5.26
C THR A 138 39.91 9.26 6.11
N GLU A 139 40.83 10.21 6.17
CA GLU A 139 40.67 11.46 6.92
C GLU A 139 39.40 12.23 6.48
N GLY A 140 38.99 12.13 5.21
CA GLY A 140 37.71 12.64 4.71
C GLY A 140 36.46 11.88 5.19
N ALA A 141 36.56 10.57 5.42
CA ALA A 141 35.49 9.76 6.00
C ALA A 141 35.31 9.99 7.51
N LEU A 142 36.35 10.51 8.18
CA LEU A 142 36.30 11.02 9.55
C LEU A 142 35.82 12.48 9.56
N ALA A 143 36.35 13.35 8.69
CA ALA A 143 36.00 14.78 8.66
C ALA A 143 34.51 15.05 8.33
N ASN A 144 33.87 14.18 7.53
CA ASN A 144 32.43 14.24 7.25
C ASN A 144 31.56 13.68 8.40
N HIS A 145 31.90 13.95 9.66
CA HIS A 145 31.30 13.42 10.90
C HIS A 145 29.81 13.78 11.12
N GLY A 146 28.94 13.43 10.18
CA GLY A 146 27.49 13.42 10.34
C GLY A 146 26.97 12.04 10.00
N LEU A 147 26.25 11.41 10.93
CA LEU A 147 25.27 10.41 10.55
C LEU A 147 24.28 11.13 9.63
N SER A 148 24.44 10.96 8.31
CA SER A 148 23.64 11.72 7.35
C SER A 148 22.23 11.15 7.37
N ARG A 149 21.30 11.95 7.88
CA ARG A 149 19.88 11.63 7.85
C ARG A 149 19.35 12.01 6.48
N VAL A 150 18.90 11.02 5.73
CA VAL A 150 18.35 11.18 4.40
C VAL A 150 16.83 11.01 4.48
N VAL A 151 16.10 11.99 3.96
CA VAL A 151 14.66 11.89 3.76
C VAL A 151 14.42 11.19 2.43
N TYR A 152 13.66 10.11 2.44
CA TYR A 152 13.34 9.35 1.23
C TYR A 152 11.85 9.42 0.86
N SER A 153 11.00 9.92 1.77
CA SER A 153 9.60 10.19 1.48
C SER A 153 9.06 11.29 2.39
N GLY A 154 8.34 12.24 1.80
CA GLY A 154 7.72 13.36 2.51
C GLY A 154 8.62 14.58 2.67
N PRO A 155 8.10 15.68 3.25
CA PRO A 155 6.73 15.82 3.79
C PRO A 155 5.68 15.79 2.68
N HIS A 156 4.60 15.03 2.91
CA HIS A 156 3.49 14.93 1.97
C HIS A 156 2.38 15.92 2.39
N LEU A 157 1.77 16.59 1.43
CA LEU A 157 0.64 17.49 1.67
C LEU A 157 -0.67 16.72 1.68
N GLN A 158 -1.56 17.04 2.62
CA GLN A 158 -2.93 16.53 2.59
C GLN A 158 -3.62 17.00 1.29
N ARG A 159 -4.29 16.08 0.61
CA ARG A 159 -4.99 16.36 -0.66
C ARG A 159 -6.47 16.05 -0.49
N GLU A 160 -7.31 17.05 -0.74
CA GLU A 160 -8.77 16.91 -0.68
C GLU A 160 -9.37 16.25 -1.92
N THR A 161 -8.66 16.31 -3.06
CA THR A 161 -9.12 15.75 -4.33
C THR A 161 -7.99 15.06 -5.10
N PHE A 162 -8.32 13.96 -5.79
CA PHE A 162 -7.43 13.30 -6.74
C PHE A 162 -7.43 14.06 -8.07
N THR A 163 -6.25 14.49 -8.50
CA THR A 163 -6.02 15.15 -9.78
C THR A 163 -4.97 14.38 -10.59
N ALA A 164 -4.93 14.59 -11.90
CA ALA A 164 -3.92 13.96 -12.75
C ALA A 164 -2.46 14.27 -12.31
N GLN A 165 -2.24 15.42 -11.65
CA GLN A 165 -0.92 15.84 -11.17
C GLN A 165 -0.53 15.14 -9.86
N ASN A 166 -1.43 15.09 -8.87
CA ASN A 166 -1.12 14.55 -7.55
C ASN A 166 -1.33 13.03 -7.42
N ARG A 167 -2.05 12.39 -8.37
CA ARG A 167 -2.46 11.00 -8.21
C ARG A 167 -1.29 10.06 -7.99
N PHE A 168 -0.17 10.25 -8.69
CA PHE A 168 0.98 9.36 -8.56
C PHE A 168 1.76 9.57 -7.27
N GLU A 169 1.76 10.77 -6.70
CA GLU A 169 2.33 11.02 -5.36
C GLU A 169 1.57 10.17 -4.33
N VAL A 170 0.24 10.23 -4.37
CA VAL A 170 -0.63 9.48 -3.46
C VAL A 170 -0.52 7.97 -3.68
N LEU A 171 -0.62 7.50 -4.93
CA LEU A 171 -0.53 6.07 -5.25
C LEU A 171 0.84 5.48 -4.87
N THR A 172 1.92 6.24 -5.06
CA THR A 172 3.28 5.83 -4.65
C THR A 172 3.37 5.74 -3.13
N PHE A 173 2.80 6.69 -2.38
CA PHE A 173 2.79 6.65 -0.92
C PHE A 173 1.95 5.49 -0.36
N LEU A 174 0.81 5.19 -0.97
CA LEU A 174 -0.01 4.03 -0.62
C LEU A 174 0.78 2.72 -0.84
N LEU A 175 1.44 2.60 -1.98
CA LEU A 175 2.27 1.42 -2.29
C LEU A 175 3.48 1.32 -1.36
N LEU A 176 4.09 2.43 -0.96
CA LEU A 176 5.13 2.47 0.07
C LEU A 176 4.61 1.98 1.43
N SER A 177 3.38 2.37 1.79
CA SER A 177 2.72 1.91 3.02
C SER A 177 2.46 0.41 3.00
N TYR A 178 2.09 -0.14 1.85
CA TYR A 178 2.01 -1.59 1.64
C TYR A 178 3.37 -2.27 1.75
N ASN A 179 4.42 -1.69 1.15
CA ASN A 179 5.78 -2.21 1.21
C ASN A 179 6.31 -2.30 2.65
N ALA A 180 5.92 -1.36 3.52
CA ALA A 180 6.27 -1.38 4.94
C ALA A 180 5.64 -2.57 5.72
N ALA A 181 4.62 -3.22 5.16
CA ALA A 181 3.89 -4.32 5.80
C ALA A 181 4.01 -5.67 5.04
N LEU A 182 4.93 -5.79 4.08
CA LEU A 182 5.09 -6.98 3.23
C LEU A 182 5.20 -8.30 4.01
N SER A 183 5.89 -8.28 5.15
CA SER A 183 6.07 -9.47 6.01
C SER A 183 4.77 -10.03 6.58
N TYR A 184 3.71 -9.23 6.61
CA TYR A 184 2.40 -9.63 7.11
C TYR A 184 1.39 -9.94 5.99
N MET A 185 1.77 -9.77 4.72
CA MET A 185 0.88 -9.96 3.60
C MET A 185 0.70 -11.44 3.26
N ALA A 186 -0.54 -11.86 3.01
CA ALA A 186 -0.85 -13.21 2.55
C ALA A 186 -0.39 -13.43 1.10
N SER A 187 -0.17 -14.68 0.71
CA SER A 187 0.26 -15.03 -0.65
C SER A 187 -0.71 -14.57 -1.74
N SER A 188 -2.02 -14.51 -1.44
CA SER A 188 -3.04 -13.96 -2.35
C SER A 188 -2.80 -12.47 -2.65
N SER A 189 -2.40 -11.70 -1.65
CA SER A 189 -2.08 -10.28 -1.79
C SER A 189 -0.80 -10.07 -2.60
N LEU A 190 0.26 -10.85 -2.31
CA LEU A 190 1.49 -10.82 -3.10
C LEU A 190 1.26 -11.24 -4.57
N GLN A 191 0.44 -12.26 -4.81
CA GLN A 191 0.04 -12.63 -6.16
C GLN A 191 -0.71 -11.49 -6.86
N SER A 192 -1.63 -10.83 -6.17
CA SER A 192 -2.34 -9.66 -6.71
C SER A 192 -1.37 -8.52 -7.04
N LEU A 193 -0.38 -8.24 -6.18
CA LEU A 193 0.69 -7.28 -6.45
C LEU A 193 1.52 -7.62 -7.69
N CYS A 194 1.94 -8.88 -7.85
CA CYS A 194 2.67 -9.31 -9.03
C CYS A 194 1.83 -9.19 -10.30
N GLN A 195 0.53 -9.54 -10.23
CA GLN A 195 -0.41 -9.38 -11.34
C GLN A 195 -0.63 -7.91 -11.70
N LEU A 196 -0.85 -7.04 -10.71
CA LEU A 196 -0.92 -5.59 -10.87
C LEU A 196 0.33 -5.08 -11.59
N SER A 197 1.51 -5.43 -11.05
CA SER A 197 2.79 -4.98 -11.60
C SER A 197 2.96 -5.39 -13.06
N SER A 198 2.64 -6.64 -13.39
CA SER A 198 2.71 -7.13 -14.76
C SER A 198 1.72 -6.41 -15.68
N ARG A 199 0.48 -6.21 -15.24
CA ARG A 199 -0.57 -5.51 -16.01
C ARG A 199 -0.17 -4.05 -16.27
N VAL A 200 0.23 -3.31 -15.24
CA VAL A 200 0.62 -1.90 -15.33
C VAL A 200 1.76 -1.70 -16.33
N CYS A 201 2.81 -2.53 -16.25
CA CYS A 201 4.00 -2.38 -17.10
C CYS A 201 3.77 -2.68 -18.59
N ILE A 202 2.74 -3.45 -18.93
CA ILE A 202 2.49 -3.85 -20.33
C ILE A 202 1.19 -3.29 -20.90
N CYS A 203 0.36 -2.60 -20.10
CA CYS A 203 -0.91 -2.03 -20.54
C CYS A 203 -0.70 -1.04 -21.70
N GLY A 204 -1.39 -1.27 -22.82
CA GLY A 204 -1.27 -0.47 -24.04
C GLY A 204 -0.03 -0.76 -24.89
N PHE A 205 0.72 -1.82 -24.59
CA PHE A 205 1.88 -2.28 -25.36
C PHE A 205 1.62 -3.65 -26.01
N PRO A 206 2.33 -4.01 -27.10
CA PRO A 206 2.14 -5.31 -27.79
C PRO A 206 2.28 -6.52 -26.86
N ARG A 207 3.11 -6.40 -25.81
CA ARG A 207 3.34 -7.46 -24.82
C ARG A 207 2.08 -7.80 -24.01
N GLN A 208 1.08 -6.90 -23.93
CA GLN A 208 -0.24 -7.17 -23.35
C GLN A 208 -0.98 -8.30 -24.07
N GLN A 209 -0.98 -8.26 -25.40
CA GLN A 209 -1.63 -9.27 -26.23
C GLN A 209 -0.95 -10.64 -26.08
N LEU A 210 0.38 -10.65 -26.01
CA LEU A 210 1.17 -11.86 -25.78
C LEU A 210 0.84 -12.51 -24.42
N ARG A 211 0.62 -11.70 -23.38
CA ARG A 211 0.21 -12.15 -22.04
C ARG A 211 -1.30 -12.40 -21.90
N ARG A 212 -2.09 -12.11 -22.94
CA ARG A 212 -3.55 -12.28 -22.99
C ARG A 212 -4.30 -11.56 -21.84
N TYR A 213 -3.77 -10.43 -21.36
CA TYR A 213 -4.50 -9.62 -20.38
C TYR A 213 -5.67 -8.91 -21.06
N LYS A 214 -6.89 -9.19 -20.57
CA LYS A 214 -8.13 -8.55 -20.99
C LYS A 214 -8.31 -7.20 -20.27
N GLY A 215 -9.00 -6.27 -20.91
CA GLY A 215 -9.33 -4.97 -20.34
C GLY A 215 -8.86 -3.81 -21.22
N ILE A 216 -8.66 -2.64 -20.59
CA ILE A 216 -8.22 -1.41 -21.26
C ILE A 216 -6.88 -1.66 -21.97
N SER A 217 -6.78 -1.21 -23.22
CA SER A 217 -5.58 -1.34 -24.07
C SER A 217 -4.99 0.03 -24.40
N SER A 218 -5.08 0.96 -23.44
CA SER A 218 -4.46 2.28 -23.50
C SER A 218 -3.17 2.29 -22.69
N ARG A 219 -2.17 3.06 -23.13
CA ARG A 219 -0.90 3.19 -22.40
C ARG A 219 -1.15 3.96 -21.10
N LEU A 220 -0.79 3.35 -19.99
CA LEU A 220 -0.79 4.01 -18.69
C LEU A 220 0.51 4.81 -18.55
N THR A 221 0.39 6.12 -18.33
CA THR A 221 1.51 6.95 -17.90
C THR A 221 1.77 6.65 -16.43
N VAL A 222 2.99 6.22 -16.08
CA VAL A 222 3.38 5.81 -14.71
C VAL A 222 4.69 6.50 -14.35
N THR A 223 4.84 6.95 -13.11
CA THR A 223 6.08 7.59 -12.63
C THR A 223 7.16 6.55 -12.30
N SER A 224 8.42 6.95 -12.39
CA SER A 224 9.56 6.09 -12.03
C SER A 224 9.52 5.66 -10.57
N GLU A 225 9.15 6.57 -9.65
CA GLU A 225 9.04 6.28 -8.22
C GLU A 225 8.01 5.20 -7.92
N PHE A 226 6.86 5.23 -8.58
CA PHE A 226 5.84 4.19 -8.47
C PHE A 226 6.37 2.82 -8.92
N LEU A 227 7.12 2.77 -10.03
CA LEU A 227 7.74 1.54 -10.52
C LEU A 227 8.79 1.00 -9.53
N VAL A 228 9.58 1.85 -8.89
CA VAL A 228 10.55 1.43 -7.86
C VAL A 228 9.84 0.79 -6.66
N GLN A 229 8.70 1.34 -6.24
CA GLN A 229 7.89 0.74 -5.19
C GLN A 229 7.32 -0.63 -5.61
N LEU A 230 6.90 -0.79 -6.87
CA LEU A 230 6.47 -2.11 -7.38
C LEU A 230 7.62 -3.12 -7.37
N VAL A 231 8.82 -2.72 -7.83
CA VAL A 231 10.01 -3.60 -7.83
C VAL A 231 10.36 -4.07 -6.42
N THR A 232 10.24 -3.20 -5.42
CA THR A 232 10.46 -3.57 -4.01
C THR A 232 9.52 -4.69 -3.57
N GLY A 233 8.22 -4.55 -3.86
CA GLY A 233 7.23 -5.57 -3.55
C GLY A 233 7.42 -6.88 -4.34
N ILE A 234 7.80 -6.79 -5.62
CA ILE A 234 8.12 -7.97 -6.44
C ILE A 234 9.34 -8.69 -5.89
N HIS A 235 10.39 -7.96 -5.49
CA HIS A 235 11.61 -8.54 -4.95
C HIS A 235 11.34 -9.35 -3.68
N TYR A 236 10.42 -8.88 -2.83
CA TYR A 236 9.96 -9.64 -1.66
C TYR A 236 9.18 -10.91 -2.02
N ALA A 237 8.50 -10.92 -3.17
CA ALA A 237 7.68 -12.05 -3.62
C ALA A 237 8.45 -13.12 -4.41
N LEU A 238 9.73 -12.88 -4.73
CA LEU A 238 10.64 -13.85 -5.37
C LEU A 238 11.13 -14.90 -4.37
#